data_AF-A0A962FY44-F1
#
_entry.id   AF-A0A962FY44-F1
#
_cell.length_a   1.000
_cell.length_b   1.000
_cell.length_c   1.000
_cell.angle_alpha   90.00
_cell.angle_beta   90.00
_cell.angle_gamma   90.00
#
_symmetry.space_group_name_H-M   'P 1'
#
loop_
_entity.id
_entity.type
_entity.pdbx_description
1 polymer ?
#
loop_
_entity_poly.entity_id
_entity_poly.type
_entity_poly.pdbx_seq_one_letter_code
_entity_poly.pdbx_strand_id
1 'polypeptide(L)'
;MRRFLSFFCLLPLFAGGCAYVKDTSNQNITVLTPGAEDAQCYVYVEGLRYSFNPPETVNIFKSKENLEIDCLAPGNRRKKISVPATIAKASAGNVATGVLPGATWDYLSGAMFRYPDVIEVDFTGMPVSPESMPAQNNPDIVQPEDYTLEQFTPTRPRLNGDREAPPPELLRRGHGGGSAAMTFDGSGYAVESLEPVEGKGDLMDVVKDLGPEINPAGPAAAGTMGPTLPESEPVPLYPGQ
;
A
#
# COMPACT_ATOMS: atom_id res chain seq x y z
N MET A 1 -33.54 77.66 -17.58
CA MET A 1 -32.18 77.21 -17.95
C MET A 1 -31.52 76.57 -16.73
N ARG A 2 -30.96 75.36 -16.91
CA ARG A 2 -29.86 74.70 -16.15
C ARG A 2 -29.97 74.64 -14.61
N ARG A 3 -30.43 73.53 -14.01
CA ARG A 3 -29.68 72.29 -13.67
C ARG A 3 -28.40 72.53 -12.84
N PHE A 4 -28.52 72.49 -11.52
CA PHE A 4 -27.45 72.18 -10.56
C PHE A 4 -27.86 70.87 -9.85
N LEU A 5 -27.56 69.69 -10.41
CA LEU A 5 -26.50 68.77 -9.93
C LEU A 5 -26.32 68.88 -8.40
N SER A 6 -27.07 68.15 -7.57
CA SER A 6 -26.95 66.70 -7.30
C SER A 6 -25.50 66.28 -7.06
N PHE A 7 -24.95 66.66 -5.90
CA PHE A 7 -23.56 66.43 -5.54
C PHE A 7 -23.44 66.03 -4.06
N PHE A 8 -24.13 64.98 -3.60
CA PHE A 8 -23.78 64.29 -2.34
C PHE A 8 -24.56 62.98 -2.15
N CYS A 9 -24.37 62.00 -3.04
CA CYS A 9 -24.92 60.65 -2.85
C CYS A 9 -24.08 59.61 -3.61
N LEU A 10 -22.79 59.48 -3.28
CA LEU A 10 -21.90 58.53 -3.97
C LEU A 10 -20.70 58.11 -3.12
N LEU A 11 -20.96 57.59 -1.92
CA LEU A 11 -19.96 56.86 -1.15
C LEU A 11 -20.64 55.86 -0.20
N PRO A 12 -21.03 54.68 -0.71
CA PRO A 12 -20.39 53.47 -0.21
C PRO A 12 -20.34 52.35 -1.26
N LEU A 13 -19.23 52.20 -2.00
CA LEU A 13 -19.07 51.06 -2.92
C LEU A 13 -17.64 50.47 -3.00
N PHE A 14 -16.76 50.78 -2.05
CA PHE A 14 -15.39 50.22 -1.98
C PHE A 14 -15.19 49.19 -0.85
N ALA A 15 -16.25 48.53 -0.39
CA ALA A 15 -16.16 47.31 0.40
C ALA A 15 -16.60 46.07 -0.41
N GLY A 16 -16.47 46.12 -1.74
CA GLY A 16 -16.54 44.94 -2.58
C GLY A 16 -15.35 44.06 -2.29
N GLY A 17 -15.53 43.12 -1.34
CA GLY A 17 -14.49 42.22 -0.87
C GLY A 17 -13.75 41.59 -2.03
N CYS A 18 -12.42 41.64 -1.98
CA CYS A 18 -11.56 40.80 -2.78
C CYS A 18 -11.93 39.35 -2.45
N ALA A 19 -12.80 38.74 -3.25
CA ALA A 19 -12.94 37.30 -3.29
C ALA A 19 -11.60 36.76 -3.80
N TYR A 20 -10.65 36.58 -2.88
CA TYR A 20 -9.45 35.80 -3.12
C TYR A 20 -9.95 34.37 -3.35
N VAL A 21 -10.28 34.06 -4.60
CA VAL A 21 -10.43 32.69 -5.07
C VAL A 21 -9.02 32.10 -5.05
N LYS A 22 -8.57 31.72 -3.86
CA LYS A 22 -7.37 30.90 -3.71
C LYS A 22 -7.80 29.50 -4.10
N ASP A 23 -7.29 29.01 -5.22
CA ASP A 23 -7.35 27.59 -5.51
C ASP A 23 -6.70 26.85 -4.34
N THR A 24 -7.49 26.06 -3.63
CA THR A 24 -6.99 25.26 -2.52
C THR A 24 -6.12 24.13 -3.06
N SER A 25 -5.14 23.69 -2.26
CA SER A 25 -4.36 22.47 -2.51
C SER A 25 -5.23 21.22 -2.53
N ASN A 26 -6.47 21.31 -2.03
CA ASN A 26 -7.38 20.19 -1.93
C ASN A 26 -8.46 20.27 -3.00
N GLN A 27 -8.95 19.11 -3.41
CA GLN A 27 -10.05 18.94 -4.36
C GLN A 27 -11.03 17.89 -3.83
N ASN A 28 -12.33 18.14 -4.01
CA ASN A 28 -13.36 17.12 -3.79
C ASN A 28 -13.50 16.28 -5.06
N ILE A 29 -13.27 14.98 -4.97
CA ILE A 29 -13.52 14.02 -6.06
C ILE A 29 -14.69 13.12 -5.69
N THR A 30 -15.53 12.79 -6.65
CA THR A 30 -16.62 11.82 -6.47
C THR A 30 -16.27 10.54 -7.19
N VAL A 31 -16.32 9.42 -6.49
CA VAL A 31 -15.98 8.11 -7.06
C VAL A 31 -17.26 7.28 -7.18
N LEU A 32 -17.49 6.71 -8.36
CA LEU A 32 -18.64 5.88 -8.68
C LEU A 32 -18.16 4.48 -9.07
N THR A 33 -18.86 3.45 -8.60
CA THR A 33 -18.54 2.04 -8.88
C THR A 33 -19.71 1.31 -9.55
N PRO A 34 -20.05 1.63 -10.82
CA PRO A 34 -21.16 0.96 -11.50
C PRO A 34 -20.89 -0.54 -11.59
N GLY A 35 -21.91 -1.36 -11.32
CA GLY A 35 -21.80 -2.84 -11.34
C GLY A 35 -21.23 -3.47 -10.06
N ALA A 36 -21.02 -2.69 -8.99
CA ALA A 36 -20.70 -3.21 -7.66
C ALA A 36 -21.40 -2.38 -6.58
N GLU A 37 -22.12 -3.09 -5.70
CA GLU A 37 -22.61 -2.55 -4.43
C GLU A 37 -21.58 -2.85 -3.33
N ASP A 38 -21.51 -2.01 -2.30
CA ASP A 38 -20.60 -2.17 -1.14
C ASP A 38 -19.11 -2.32 -1.50
N ALA A 39 -18.66 -1.62 -2.55
CA ALA A 39 -17.24 -1.55 -2.85
C ALA A 39 -16.49 -0.76 -1.76
N GLN A 40 -15.27 -1.19 -1.46
CA GLN A 40 -14.30 -0.45 -0.64
C GLN A 40 -13.17 0.01 -1.53
N CYS A 41 -12.94 1.32 -1.58
CA CYS A 41 -11.91 1.90 -2.43
C CYS A 41 -10.82 2.56 -1.60
N TYR A 42 -9.59 2.46 -2.11
CA TYR A 42 -8.42 3.14 -1.59
C TYR A 42 -7.85 4.06 -2.65
N VAL A 43 -7.66 5.33 -2.29
CA VAL A 43 -7.01 6.32 -3.15
C VAL A 43 -5.61 6.58 -2.59
N TYR A 44 -4.60 6.56 -3.46
CA TYR A 44 -3.21 6.84 -3.13
C TYR A 44 -2.72 8.05 -3.92
N VAL A 45 -2.16 9.03 -3.22
CA VAL A 45 -1.54 10.24 -3.79
C VAL A 45 -0.42 10.72 -2.88
N GLU A 46 0.78 10.92 -3.42
CA GLU A 46 1.97 11.36 -2.66
C GLU A 46 2.22 10.56 -1.36
N GLY A 47 1.98 9.25 -1.39
CA GLY A 47 2.13 8.37 -0.21
C GLY A 47 1.01 8.47 0.83
N LEU A 48 0.02 9.35 0.64
CA LEU A 48 -1.18 9.40 1.47
C LEU A 48 -2.22 8.40 0.95
N ARG A 49 -2.89 7.72 1.88
CA ARG A 49 -3.95 6.74 1.59
C ARG A 49 -5.28 7.20 2.17
N TYR A 50 -6.30 7.26 1.31
CA TYR A 50 -7.68 7.55 1.69
C TYR A 50 -8.51 6.29 1.52
N SER A 51 -9.40 6.00 2.47
CA SER A 51 -10.32 4.86 2.43
C SER A 51 -11.75 5.37 2.50
N PHE A 52 -12.63 4.85 1.65
CA PHE A 52 -14.03 5.28 1.55
C PHE A 52 -14.89 4.22 0.84
N ASN A 53 -16.22 4.40 0.88
CA ASN A 53 -17.19 3.45 0.34
C ASN A 53 -18.09 4.15 -0.70
N PRO A 54 -17.82 3.95 -2.02
CA PRO A 54 -18.62 4.57 -3.08
C PRO A 54 -20.12 4.21 -3.04
N PRO A 55 -21.02 5.11 -3.49
CA PRO A 55 -20.75 6.44 -4.05
C PRO A 55 -20.49 7.49 -2.95
N GLU A 56 -19.29 8.05 -2.93
CA GLU A 56 -18.87 9.02 -1.90
C GLU A 56 -17.98 10.11 -2.52
N THR A 57 -18.06 11.32 -1.97
CA THR A 57 -17.20 12.44 -2.32
C THR A 57 -16.11 12.61 -1.27
N VAL A 58 -14.85 12.54 -1.68
CA VAL A 58 -13.69 12.60 -0.79
C VAL A 58 -12.85 13.84 -1.09
N ASN A 59 -12.39 14.52 -0.04
CA ASN A 59 -11.46 15.63 -0.15
C ASN A 59 -10.02 15.11 -0.19
N ILE A 60 -9.35 15.24 -1.33
CA ILE A 60 -7.97 14.76 -1.54
C ILE A 60 -7.02 15.93 -1.81
N PHE A 61 -5.73 15.74 -1.53
CA PHE A 61 -4.69 16.67 -1.97
C PHE A 61 -4.44 16.54 -3.48
N LYS A 62 -4.24 17.68 -4.14
CA LYS A 62 -3.78 17.78 -5.52
C LYS A 62 -2.28 17.52 -5.57
N SER A 63 -1.84 16.76 -6.57
CA SER A 63 -0.43 16.50 -6.81
C SER A 63 -0.13 16.47 -8.31
N LYS A 64 1.16 16.62 -8.63
CA LYS A 64 1.71 16.31 -9.96
C LYS A 64 1.70 14.81 -10.28
N GLU A 65 1.65 13.96 -9.24
CA GLU A 65 1.67 12.52 -9.38
C GLU A 65 0.30 11.98 -9.81
N ASN A 66 0.32 10.80 -10.44
CA ASN A 66 -0.92 10.13 -10.81
C ASN A 66 -1.65 9.67 -9.55
N LEU A 67 -2.97 9.78 -9.59
CA LEU A 67 -3.85 9.28 -8.55
C LEU A 67 -4.08 7.79 -8.79
N GLU A 68 -3.63 6.93 -7.87
CA GLU A 68 -3.87 5.49 -7.95
C GLU A 68 -5.10 5.13 -7.14
N ILE A 69 -6.07 4.46 -7.76
CA ILE A 69 -7.32 4.03 -7.11
C ILE A 69 -7.39 2.51 -7.16
N ASP A 70 -7.53 1.88 -6.01
CA ASP A 70 -7.66 0.44 -5.84
C ASP A 70 -8.99 0.12 -5.16
N CYS A 71 -9.94 -0.41 -5.93
CA CYS A 71 -11.26 -0.75 -5.44
C CYS A 71 -11.42 -2.27 -5.33
N LEU A 72 -11.95 -2.69 -4.19
CA LEU A 72 -12.36 -4.05 -3.88
C LEU A 72 -13.88 -4.08 -3.84
N ALA A 73 -14.48 -4.89 -4.71
CA ALA A 73 -15.91 -5.14 -4.75
C ALA A 73 -16.22 -6.58 -4.28
N PRO A 74 -17.44 -6.84 -3.80
CA PRO A 74 -17.87 -8.19 -3.45
C PRO A 74 -17.65 -9.19 -4.58
N GLY A 75 -17.35 -10.44 -4.21
CA GLY A 75 -17.01 -11.50 -5.15
C GLY A 75 -15.55 -11.45 -5.63
N ASN A 76 -14.65 -10.91 -4.80
CA ASN A 76 -13.20 -10.80 -5.04
C ASN A 76 -12.86 -10.11 -6.35
N ARG A 77 -13.67 -9.11 -6.68
CA ARG A 77 -13.48 -8.27 -7.86
C ARG A 77 -12.60 -7.11 -7.45
N ARG A 78 -11.37 -7.08 -7.92
CA ARG A 78 -10.43 -5.98 -7.67
C ARG A 78 -10.13 -5.23 -8.95
N LYS A 79 -10.24 -3.91 -8.91
CA LYS A 79 -9.88 -3.04 -10.04
C LYS A 79 -8.95 -1.94 -9.57
N LYS A 80 -7.79 -1.84 -10.23
CA LYS A 80 -6.84 -0.76 -10.07
C LYS A 80 -6.88 0.14 -11.29
N ILE A 81 -6.99 1.44 -11.07
CA ILE A 81 -6.90 2.45 -12.12
C ILE A 81 -5.92 3.54 -11.71
N SER A 82 -5.16 4.03 -12.70
CA SER A 82 -4.26 5.18 -12.54
C SER A 82 -4.88 6.37 -13.28
N VAL A 83 -5.17 7.44 -12.56
CA VAL A 83 -5.78 8.65 -13.11
C VAL A 83 -4.71 9.74 -13.21
N PRO A 84 -4.34 10.19 -14.43
CA PRO A 84 -3.28 11.17 -14.59
C PRO A 84 -3.72 12.55 -14.10
N ALA A 85 -2.79 13.28 -13.47
CA ALA A 85 -3.00 14.67 -13.12
C ALA A 85 -3.04 15.55 -14.39
N THR A 86 -4.03 16.45 -14.49
CA THR A 86 -4.14 17.41 -15.59
C THR A 86 -3.88 18.82 -15.10
N ILE A 87 -3.25 19.66 -15.93
CA ILE A 87 -3.08 21.08 -15.60
C ILE A 87 -4.41 21.78 -15.87
N ALA A 88 -4.94 22.48 -14.86
CA ALA A 88 -6.19 23.22 -15.02
C ALA A 88 -6.04 24.27 -16.15
N LYS A 89 -7.00 24.31 -17.08
CA LYS A 89 -6.98 25.27 -18.22
C LYS A 89 -6.93 26.73 -17.76
N ALA A 90 -7.52 27.03 -16.61
CA ALA A 90 -7.44 28.36 -16.00
C ALA A 90 -6.00 28.73 -15.62
N SER A 91 -5.21 27.78 -15.13
CA SER A 91 -3.79 27.96 -14.83
C SER A 91 -2.94 28.06 -16.11
N ALA A 92 -3.29 27.31 -17.16
CA ALA A 92 -2.59 27.37 -18.45
C ALA A 92 -2.66 28.77 -19.11
N GLY A 93 -3.79 29.47 -19.00
CA GLY A 93 -3.94 30.85 -19.50
C GLY A 93 -3.06 31.86 -18.75
N ASN A 94 -2.90 31.70 -17.43
CA ASN A 94 -2.05 32.57 -16.62
C ASN A 94 -0.57 32.29 -16.82
N VAL A 95 -0.18 31.03 -17.00
CA VAL A 95 1.21 30.63 -17.31
C VAL A 95 1.64 31.17 -18.67
N ALA A 96 0.77 31.10 -19.69
CA ALA A 96 1.08 31.64 -21.02
C ALA A 96 1.24 33.17 -21.05
N THR A 97 0.62 33.88 -20.10
CA THR A 97 0.73 35.35 -20.00
C THR A 97 1.98 35.79 -19.21
N GLY A 98 2.74 34.85 -18.63
CA GLY A 98 4.14 35.04 -18.19
C GLY A 98 4.46 36.08 -17.11
N VAL A 99 3.46 36.76 -16.54
CA VAL A 99 3.69 38.01 -15.78
C VAL A 99 3.28 37.94 -14.30
N LEU A 100 2.71 36.83 -13.80
CA LEU A 100 2.25 36.76 -12.41
C LEU A 100 3.15 35.89 -11.53
N PRO A 101 3.74 36.43 -10.43
CA PRO A 101 4.47 35.63 -9.43
C PRO A 101 3.61 34.57 -8.73
N GLY A 102 2.29 34.57 -8.94
CA GLY A 102 1.39 33.53 -8.45
C GLY A 102 1.60 32.17 -9.14
N ALA A 103 1.92 32.14 -10.43
CA ALA A 103 2.02 30.89 -11.18
C ALA A 103 3.17 29.98 -10.69
N THR A 104 4.28 30.57 -10.23
CA THR A 104 5.38 29.82 -9.62
C THR A 104 5.00 29.27 -8.24
N TRP A 105 4.26 30.05 -7.46
CA TRP A 105 3.74 29.61 -6.16
C TRP A 105 2.70 28.47 -6.32
N ASP A 106 1.83 28.57 -7.33
CA ASP A 106 0.81 27.55 -7.62
C ASP A 106 1.42 26.26 -8.19
N TYR A 107 2.56 26.36 -8.89
CA TYR A 107 3.36 25.19 -9.30
C TYR A 107 3.98 24.49 -8.09
N LEU A 108 4.64 25.26 -7.23
CA LEU A 108 5.34 24.72 -6.07
C LEU A 108 4.39 24.12 -5.03
N SER A 109 3.21 24.72 -4.85
CA SER A 109 2.17 24.21 -3.95
C SER A 109 1.36 23.05 -4.54
N GLY A 110 1.56 22.69 -5.82
CA GLY A 110 0.78 21.67 -6.51
C GLY A 110 -0.66 22.06 -6.83
N ALA A 111 -1.07 23.30 -6.50
CA ALA A 111 -2.45 23.78 -6.68
C ALA A 111 -2.89 23.85 -8.15
N MET A 112 -1.93 23.89 -9.09
CA MET A 112 -2.19 23.90 -10.54
C MET A 112 -2.67 22.56 -11.12
N PHE A 113 -2.41 21.45 -10.42
CA PHE A 113 -2.80 20.13 -10.87
C PHE A 113 -4.23 19.83 -10.45
N ARG A 114 -4.95 19.11 -11.29
CA ARG A 114 -6.35 18.79 -11.09
C ARG A 114 -6.66 17.38 -11.58
N TYR A 115 -7.42 16.65 -10.79
CA TYR A 115 -8.01 15.37 -11.16
C TYR A 115 -9.43 15.59 -11.70
N PRO A 116 -10.00 14.65 -12.47
CA PRO A 116 -11.41 14.72 -12.84
C PRO A 116 -12.31 14.75 -11.59
N ASP A 117 -13.37 15.55 -11.63
CA ASP A 117 -14.29 15.73 -10.48
C ASP A 117 -15.13 14.46 -10.23
N VAL A 118 -15.34 13.64 -11.26
CA VAL A 118 -16.04 12.36 -11.20
C VAL A 118 -15.14 11.28 -11.79
N ILE A 119 -14.92 10.21 -11.02
CA ILE A 119 -14.11 9.06 -11.43
C ILE A 119 -14.97 7.81 -11.37
N GLU A 120 -15.06 7.10 -12.50
CA GLU A 120 -15.87 5.88 -12.61
C GLU A 120 -14.98 4.64 -12.63
N VAL A 121 -15.18 3.75 -11.66
CA VAL A 121 -14.51 2.46 -11.53
C VAL A 121 -15.52 1.36 -11.88
N ASP A 122 -15.65 1.08 -13.18
CA ASP A 122 -16.67 0.16 -13.69
C ASP A 122 -16.37 -1.33 -13.41
N PHE A 123 -17.33 -2.02 -12.79
CA PHE A 123 -17.33 -3.45 -12.48
C PHE A 123 -18.37 -4.27 -13.27
N THR A 124 -19.16 -3.65 -14.17
CA THR A 124 -20.29 -4.30 -14.86
C THR A 124 -19.90 -5.53 -15.70
N GLY A 125 -18.67 -5.57 -16.22
CA GLY A 125 -18.15 -6.70 -17.01
C GLY A 125 -17.18 -7.63 -16.27
N MET A 126 -16.98 -7.45 -14.96
CA MET A 126 -16.01 -8.23 -14.20
C MET A 126 -16.69 -9.46 -13.57
N PRO A 127 -16.34 -10.69 -13.99
CA PRO A 127 -16.92 -11.89 -13.39
C PRO A 127 -16.46 -12.02 -11.93
N VAL A 128 -17.33 -12.62 -11.11
CA VAL A 128 -16.99 -12.98 -9.72
C VAL A 128 -15.94 -14.09 -9.75
N SER A 129 -14.82 -13.87 -9.06
CA SER A 129 -13.80 -14.89 -8.88
C SER A 129 -13.98 -15.52 -7.50
N PRO A 130 -14.26 -16.83 -7.39
CA PRO A 130 -14.20 -17.49 -6.10
C PRO A 130 -12.76 -17.38 -5.59
N GLU A 131 -12.55 -16.79 -4.42
CA GLU A 131 -11.27 -16.93 -3.73
C GLU A 131 -11.14 -18.36 -3.25
N SER A 132 -9.90 -18.86 -3.22
CA SER A 132 -9.63 -20.08 -2.48
C SER A 132 -10.08 -19.86 -1.04
N MET A 133 -10.72 -20.87 -0.45
CA MET A 133 -11.03 -20.82 0.97
C MET A 133 -9.76 -20.48 1.77
N PRO A 134 -9.88 -19.78 2.91
CA PRO A 134 -8.74 -19.56 3.81
C PRO A 134 -8.01 -20.89 4.04
N ALA A 135 -6.69 -20.85 4.21
CA ALA A 135 -5.89 -22.07 4.36
C ALA A 135 -6.47 -23.00 5.45
N GLN A 136 -7.04 -22.43 6.52
CA GLN A 136 -7.69 -23.12 7.63
C GLN A 136 -8.93 -23.94 7.23
N ASN A 137 -9.59 -23.57 6.14
CA ASN A 137 -10.75 -24.26 5.56
C ASN A 137 -10.35 -25.18 4.40
N ASN A 138 -9.05 -25.33 4.12
CA ASN A 138 -8.60 -26.34 3.18
C ASN A 138 -8.97 -27.71 3.76
N PRO A 139 -9.63 -28.61 3.01
CA PRO A 139 -9.92 -29.97 3.47
C PRO A 139 -8.68 -30.74 3.94
N ASP A 140 -7.48 -30.33 3.48
CA ASP A 140 -6.22 -30.89 3.93
C ASP A 140 -5.83 -30.45 5.35
N ILE A 141 -6.41 -29.40 5.93
CA ILE A 141 -6.16 -28.99 7.31
C ILE A 141 -7.23 -29.62 8.22
N VAL A 142 -6.82 -30.67 8.92
CA VAL A 142 -7.60 -31.33 9.97
C VAL A 142 -7.69 -30.40 11.18
N GLN A 143 -8.81 -30.37 11.90
CA GLN A 143 -8.92 -29.54 13.11
C GLN A 143 -7.94 -30.01 14.19
N PRO A 144 -7.42 -29.11 15.05
CA PRO A 144 -6.46 -29.44 16.11
C PRO A 144 -6.85 -30.65 16.97
N GLU A 145 -8.15 -30.84 17.19
CA GLU A 145 -8.73 -31.89 18.03
C GLU A 145 -8.69 -33.27 17.37
N ASP A 146 -8.63 -33.32 16.05
CA ASP A 146 -8.64 -34.55 15.25
C ASP A 146 -7.22 -35.09 14.97
N TYR A 147 -6.18 -34.36 15.35
CA TYR A 147 -4.81 -34.87 15.28
C TYR A 147 -4.59 -35.94 16.37
N THR A 148 -4.35 -37.19 15.96
CA THR A 148 -3.88 -38.21 16.89
C THR A 148 -2.45 -37.90 17.31
N LEU A 149 -2.14 -37.98 18.61
CA LEU A 149 -0.80 -37.73 19.18
C LEU A 149 0.33 -38.49 18.46
N GLU A 150 0.00 -39.62 17.84
CA GLU A 150 0.92 -40.44 17.07
C GLU A 150 1.39 -39.81 15.74
N GLN A 151 0.70 -38.78 15.23
CA GLN A 151 1.10 -38.07 14.00
C GLN A 151 2.27 -37.11 14.21
N PHE A 152 2.52 -36.71 15.46
CA PHE A 152 3.64 -35.83 15.84
C PHE A 152 4.82 -36.62 16.41
N THR A 153 5.26 -37.67 15.70
CA THR A 153 6.53 -38.32 16.08
C THR A 153 7.67 -37.31 15.97
N PRO A 154 8.60 -37.26 16.95
CA PRO A 154 9.68 -36.27 16.98
C PRO A 154 10.65 -36.38 15.78
N THR A 155 10.54 -37.44 14.99
CA THR A 155 11.48 -37.76 13.92
C THR A 155 11.18 -37.04 12.61
N ARG A 156 9.92 -36.66 12.29
CA ARG A 156 9.59 -35.84 11.08
C ARG A 156 8.24 -35.11 11.22
N PRO A 157 8.16 -33.81 10.87
CA PRO A 157 6.87 -33.17 10.61
C PRO A 157 6.26 -33.80 9.35
N ARG A 158 5.07 -34.39 9.45
CA ARG A 158 4.29 -34.86 8.30
C ARG A 158 3.20 -33.85 8.00
N LEU A 159 3.07 -33.48 6.73
CA LEU A 159 1.89 -32.77 6.25
C LEU A 159 0.74 -33.78 6.10
N ASN A 160 -0.49 -33.30 6.19
CA ASN A 160 -1.68 -34.16 6.06
C ASN A 160 -1.73 -34.89 4.70
N GLY A 161 -1.16 -34.30 3.64
CA GLY A 161 -0.97 -34.94 2.33
C GLY A 161 0.02 -36.11 2.32
N ASP A 162 0.88 -36.24 3.33
CA ASP A 162 1.84 -37.34 3.46
C ASP A 162 1.25 -38.57 4.16
N ARG A 163 -0.05 -38.53 4.54
CA ARG A 163 -0.73 -39.64 5.22
C ARG A 163 -0.70 -40.93 4.39
N GLU A 164 -0.83 -40.80 3.07
CA GLU A 164 -0.80 -41.93 2.13
C GLU A 164 0.58 -42.20 1.54
N ALA A 165 1.57 -41.34 1.83
CA ALA A 165 2.92 -41.53 1.33
C ALA A 165 3.53 -42.81 1.96
N PRO A 166 3.96 -43.79 1.13
CA PRO A 166 4.53 -45.01 1.65
C PRO A 166 5.73 -44.68 2.55
N PRO A 167 5.86 -45.36 3.71
CA PRO A 167 6.97 -45.08 4.61
C PRO A 167 8.28 -45.31 3.85
N PRO A 168 9.21 -44.34 3.84
CA PRO A 168 10.49 -44.56 3.17
C PRO A 168 11.20 -45.72 3.85
N GLU A 169 11.64 -46.69 3.06
CA GLU A 169 12.36 -47.85 3.56
C GLU A 169 13.62 -47.38 4.28
N LEU A 170 13.72 -47.68 5.58
CA LEU A 170 14.91 -47.38 6.36
C LEU A 170 16.01 -48.33 5.88
N LEU A 171 16.83 -47.87 4.95
CA LEU A 171 18.07 -48.56 4.60
C LEU A 171 18.96 -48.60 5.83
N ARG A 172 18.97 -49.76 6.50
CA ARG A 172 19.76 -50.01 7.69
C ARG A 172 21.23 -49.86 7.28
N ARG A 173 21.90 -48.82 7.77
CA ARG A 173 23.34 -48.60 7.58
C ARG A 173 24.08 -49.77 8.23
N GLY A 174 24.33 -50.81 7.45
CA GLY A 174 25.08 -51.99 7.89
C GLY A 174 24.45 -53.31 7.49
N HIS A 175 24.29 -53.57 6.20
CA HIS A 175 24.53 -54.88 5.57
C HIS A 175 24.61 -54.71 4.04
N GLY A 176 25.79 -55.00 3.47
CA GLY A 176 26.17 -54.79 2.06
C GLY A 176 26.96 -53.48 1.88
N GLY A 177 28.29 -53.42 1.90
CA GLY A 177 29.19 -54.29 1.15
C GLY A 177 29.21 -53.86 -0.32
N GLY A 178 29.67 -52.64 -0.59
CA GLY A 178 29.79 -52.13 -1.96
C GLY A 178 29.90 -50.61 -2.00
N SER A 179 31.12 -50.12 -2.08
CA SER A 179 31.44 -48.73 -2.39
C SER A 179 30.94 -48.37 -3.79
N ALA A 180 29.65 -48.06 -3.94
CA ALA A 180 29.17 -47.36 -5.13
C ALA A 180 29.31 -45.86 -4.85
N ALA A 181 30.40 -45.29 -5.34
CA ALA A 181 30.54 -43.85 -5.46
C ALA A 181 29.34 -43.35 -6.27
N MET A 182 28.43 -42.62 -5.63
CA MET A 182 27.44 -41.84 -6.36
C MET A 182 28.19 -40.74 -7.11
N THR A 183 28.40 -40.94 -8.40
CA THR A 183 28.62 -39.86 -9.35
C THR A 183 27.34 -39.03 -9.38
N PHE A 184 27.37 -37.89 -8.71
CA PHE A 184 26.37 -36.84 -8.85
C PHE A 184 26.56 -36.23 -10.23
N ASP A 185 25.73 -36.65 -11.19
CA ASP A 185 25.68 -36.02 -12.50
C ASP A 185 24.93 -34.68 -12.35
N GLY A 186 25.71 -33.61 -12.16
CA GLY A 186 25.25 -32.24 -12.00
C GLY A 186 24.76 -31.59 -13.29
N SER A 187 24.03 -32.33 -14.13
CA SER A 187 23.40 -31.81 -15.34
C SER A 187 21.97 -31.36 -15.03
N GLY A 188 21.80 -30.19 -14.43
CA GLY A 188 20.44 -29.71 -14.18
C GLY A 188 20.20 -28.35 -13.56
N TYR A 189 21.22 -27.55 -13.24
CA TYR A 189 20.99 -26.15 -12.88
C TYR A 189 22.15 -25.31 -13.41
N ALA A 190 21.92 -24.65 -14.55
CA ALA A 190 22.79 -23.59 -15.02
C ALA A 190 22.61 -22.39 -14.06
N VAL A 191 23.29 -22.44 -12.93
CA VAL A 191 23.57 -21.25 -12.13
C VAL A 191 24.70 -20.54 -12.86
N GLU A 192 24.39 -19.32 -13.30
CA GLU A 192 25.35 -18.39 -13.88
C GLU A 192 26.61 -18.37 -13.00
N SER A 193 27.71 -18.78 -13.60
CA SER A 193 29.01 -19.00 -12.98
C SER A 193 29.54 -17.72 -12.34
N LEU A 194 29.29 -17.56 -11.04
CA LEU A 194 30.11 -16.74 -10.17
C LEU A 194 31.43 -17.47 -9.95
N GLU A 195 32.53 -16.82 -10.30
CA GLU A 195 33.86 -17.38 -10.23
C GLU A 195 34.15 -17.92 -8.81
N PRO A 196 34.78 -19.11 -8.69
CA PRO A 196 35.09 -19.69 -7.40
C PRO A 196 36.16 -18.82 -6.72
N VAL A 197 35.74 -17.98 -5.77
CA VAL A 197 36.66 -17.31 -4.85
C VAL A 197 37.23 -18.39 -3.93
N GLU A 198 38.41 -18.89 -4.32
CA GLU A 198 39.17 -19.88 -3.58
C GLU A 198 39.82 -19.23 -2.35
N GLY A 199 38.99 -19.05 -1.32
CA GLY A 199 39.43 -18.62 0.00
C GLY A 199 38.54 -19.28 1.03
N LYS A 200 39.12 -20.03 1.96
CA LYS A 200 38.46 -20.32 3.25
C LYS A 200 38.28 -18.97 3.95
N GLY A 201 37.23 -18.25 3.58
CA GLY A 201 36.85 -16.99 4.19
C GLY A 201 36.60 -17.26 5.66
N ASP A 202 37.45 -16.68 6.50
CA ASP A 202 37.24 -16.66 7.93
C ASP A 202 35.91 -15.93 8.16
N LEU A 203 34.93 -16.62 8.76
CA LEU A 203 33.60 -16.06 8.99
C LEU A 203 33.69 -14.74 9.79
N MET A 204 34.80 -14.55 10.51
CA MET A 204 35.12 -13.36 11.28
C MET A 204 35.36 -12.10 10.42
N ASP A 205 35.69 -12.25 9.13
CA ASP A 205 35.86 -11.11 8.23
C ASP A 205 34.52 -10.56 7.74
N VAL A 206 33.52 -11.42 7.52
CA VAL A 206 32.15 -10.99 7.21
C VAL A 206 31.49 -10.27 8.40
N VAL A 207 31.80 -10.70 9.63
CA VAL A 207 31.32 -10.04 10.86
C VAL A 207 31.99 -8.69 11.10
N LYS A 208 33.21 -8.46 10.58
CA LYS A 208 33.88 -7.16 10.66
C LYS A 208 33.37 -6.14 9.63
N ASP A 209 32.93 -6.61 8.46
CA ASP A 209 32.34 -5.75 7.42
C ASP A 209 30.91 -5.33 7.73
N LEU A 210 30.21 -6.09 8.58
CA LEU A 210 28.99 -5.64 9.26
C LEU A 210 29.40 -4.71 10.41
N GLY A 211 29.65 -3.44 10.08
CA GLY A 211 30.07 -2.40 11.01
C GLY A 211 29.17 -2.23 12.25
N PRO A 212 29.54 -1.34 13.19
CA PRO A 212 29.03 -1.26 14.58
C PRO A 212 27.54 -0.87 14.74
N GLU A 213 26.74 -0.92 13.69
CA GLU A 213 25.34 -0.47 13.66
C GLU A 213 24.38 -1.46 14.33
N ILE A 214 24.84 -2.67 14.66
CA ILE A 214 24.07 -3.69 15.39
C ILE A 214 24.73 -4.01 16.74
N ASN A 215 25.04 -2.97 17.54
CA ASN A 215 25.35 -3.18 18.95
C ASN A 215 24.17 -2.72 19.83
N PRO A 216 23.22 -3.61 20.19
CA PRO A 216 22.11 -3.28 21.07
C PRO A 216 22.53 -2.99 22.53
N ALA A 217 23.83 -3.10 22.86
CA ALA A 217 24.36 -2.87 24.21
C ALA A 217 25.22 -1.60 24.33
N GLY A 218 25.21 -0.70 23.34
CA GLY A 218 25.86 0.61 23.45
C GLY A 218 25.22 1.49 24.54
N PRO A 219 25.98 2.38 25.21
CA PRO A 219 25.44 3.28 26.22
C PRO A 219 24.37 4.17 25.59
N ALA A 220 23.14 4.09 26.12
CA ALA A 220 21.98 4.83 25.67
C ALA A 220 22.33 6.33 25.54
N ALA A 221 22.30 6.84 24.30
CA ALA A 221 22.40 8.26 24.05
C ALA A 221 21.21 8.94 24.76
N ALA A 222 21.54 9.78 25.73
CA ALA A 222 20.58 10.53 26.49
C ALA A 222 19.82 11.53 25.60
N GLY A 223 18.50 11.34 25.52
CA GLY A 223 17.55 12.45 25.61
C GLY A 223 17.20 13.18 24.31
N THR A 224 16.06 12.80 23.73
CA THR A 224 15.04 13.80 23.37
C THR A 224 13.69 13.17 23.73
N MET A 225 13.05 13.72 24.76
CA MET A 225 11.74 13.26 25.25
C MET A 225 10.69 13.45 24.14
N GLY A 226 10.22 12.33 23.59
CA GLY A 226 9.01 12.31 22.77
C GLY A 226 7.76 12.51 23.64
N PRO A 227 6.66 13.00 23.05
CA PRO A 227 5.44 13.30 23.79
C PRO A 227 4.85 12.02 24.40
N THR A 228 4.47 12.13 25.67
CA THR A 228 3.70 11.15 26.43
C THR A 228 2.46 10.74 25.64
N LEU A 229 2.43 9.48 25.19
CA LEU A 229 1.22 8.87 24.64
C LEU A 229 0.17 8.79 25.77
N PRO A 230 -1.08 9.22 25.53
CA PRO A 230 -2.14 9.09 26.51
C PRO A 230 -2.38 7.60 26.80
N GLU A 231 -2.46 7.29 28.08
CA GLU A 231 -2.80 5.98 28.60
C GLU A 231 -4.15 5.56 28.03
N SER A 232 -4.15 4.53 27.17
CA SER A 232 -5.38 4.02 26.57
C SER A 232 -6.12 3.19 27.60
N GLU A 233 -7.35 3.61 27.91
CA GLU A 233 -8.24 2.86 28.81
C GLU A 233 -8.56 1.48 28.21
N PRO A 234 -8.61 0.42 29.03
CA PRO A 234 -8.92 -0.92 28.55
C PRO A 234 -10.33 -0.97 27.99
N VAL A 235 -10.44 -1.40 26.72
CA VAL A 235 -11.72 -1.62 26.04
C VAL A 235 -12.48 -2.72 26.79
N PRO A 236 -13.72 -2.46 27.28
CA PRO A 236 -14.51 -3.48 27.95
C PRO A 236 -14.83 -4.61 26.99
N LEU A 237 -14.53 -5.84 27.41
CA LEU A 237 -14.63 -7.06 26.60
C LEU A 237 -16.07 -7.47 26.25
N TYR A 238 -17.10 -6.76 26.75
CA TYR A 238 -18.51 -7.07 26.53
C TYR A 238 -19.37 -5.80 26.47
N PRO A 239 -19.97 -5.47 25.31
CA PRO A 239 -21.05 -4.51 25.25
C PRO A 239 -22.38 -5.20 25.60
N GLY A 240 -22.93 -4.97 26.79
CA GLY A 240 -24.35 -5.24 27.08
C GLY A 240 -24.70 -6.08 28.31
N GLN A 241 -24.29 -5.65 29.51
CA GLN A 241 -25.02 -5.95 30.75
C GLN A 241 -25.32 -4.67 31.51
#